data_AF-A0A7W1E7A5-F1
#
_entry.id   AF-A0A7W1E7A5-F1
#
_cell.length_a   1.000
_cell.length_b   1.000
_cell.length_c   1.000
_cell.angle_alpha   90.00
_cell.angle_beta   90.00
_cell.angle_gamma   90.00
#
_symmetry.space_group_name_H-M   'P 1'
#
loop_
_entity.id
_entity.type
_entity.pdbx_description
1 polymer ?
#
loop_
_entity_poly.entity_id
_entity_poly.type
_entity_poly.pdbx_seq_one_letter_code
_entity_poly.pdbx_strand_id
1 'polypeptide(L)'
;MSERELSPALRWPGATFFVLGVVACSSGGSDAGKVDTAGPPAASAVAVTIVNTGTRGMAAKTRWLMSRDKTSFIAVVDPVGVEAEPVPNAFFFGSESKNFQIRVDSAWDVAVSPEWDRIVYSRAFVIRGTESDTAAAPGAWNEAAQRTGIDTATLRTSSFASSGMSYARSVAVPAVIRVGGSESSTTGIPGKLYPIARGWRVRWTSDGRAIGLGNNPARAQDDEFSQSWAALDPTTGTISTSIPGDTKLEQPKWTEGPTLDVSIPVDMTKAPQLFAKVGETNYTIESQRGVITLRASDTATPAVVVGPGIALAATAGGRFILALAPRARVGEGESAVELVVYSVSR
;
A
#
# COMPACT_ATOMS: atom_id res chain seq x y z
N MET A 1 -65.27 -16.74 11.37
CA MET A 1 -65.07 -17.68 10.25
C MET A 1 -63.67 -17.40 9.71
N SER A 2 -62.64 -18.06 10.22
CA SER A 2 -62.22 -19.47 10.02
C SER A 2 -61.48 -19.66 8.70
N GLU A 3 -60.19 -20.03 8.85
CA GLU A 3 -59.38 -20.89 7.97
C GLU A 3 -59.06 -20.36 6.54
N ARG A 4 -57.90 -20.59 5.91
CA ARG A 4 -56.77 -21.50 6.09
C ARG A 4 -55.66 -21.12 5.08
N GLU A 5 -54.40 -21.46 5.41
CA GLU A 5 -53.34 -22.00 4.50
C GLU A 5 -52.88 -21.17 3.27
N LEU A 6 -51.64 -21.20 2.75
CA LEU A 6 -50.41 -21.99 2.89
C LEU A 6 -49.28 -21.16 2.22
N SER A 7 -48.04 -21.25 2.70
CA SER A 7 -46.85 -20.80 1.95
C SER A 7 -46.54 -21.74 0.78
N PRO A 8 -45.70 -21.32 -0.19
CA PRO A 8 -44.35 -21.89 -0.16
C PRO A 8 -43.18 -20.97 -0.60
N ALA A 9 -42.05 -21.36 -0.02
CA ALA A 9 -40.65 -21.08 -0.31
C ALA A 9 -40.23 -20.72 -1.75
N LEU A 10 -39.30 -19.76 -1.85
CA LEU A 10 -38.30 -19.70 -2.91
C LEU A 10 -36.90 -19.63 -2.28
N ARG A 11 -36.22 -20.78 -2.20
CA ARG A 11 -34.81 -20.90 -1.83
C ARG A 11 -33.96 -20.84 -3.10
N TRP A 12 -32.95 -19.97 -3.12
CA TRP A 12 -31.89 -19.98 -4.11
C TRP A 12 -30.79 -21.00 -3.73
N PRO A 13 -30.12 -21.63 -4.71
CA PRO A 13 -29.33 -22.84 -4.50
C PRO A 13 -27.96 -22.57 -3.86
N GLY A 14 -27.52 -23.58 -3.09
CA GLY A 14 -26.27 -23.58 -2.34
C GLY A 14 -25.03 -23.64 -3.22
N ALA A 15 -23.98 -22.96 -2.74
CA ALA A 15 -22.62 -23.09 -3.23
C ALA A 15 -22.05 -24.45 -2.79
N THR A 16 -21.74 -25.29 -3.79
CA THR A 16 -21.04 -26.55 -3.64
C THR A 16 -19.58 -26.30 -3.24
N PHE A 17 -19.21 -26.68 -2.03
CA PHE A 17 -17.81 -26.81 -1.60
C PHE A 17 -17.21 -28.07 -2.23
N PHE A 18 -16.22 -27.91 -3.10
CA PHE A 18 -15.36 -29.01 -3.54
C PHE A 18 -14.26 -29.23 -2.48
N VAL A 19 -14.37 -30.34 -1.73
CA VAL A 19 -13.28 -30.88 -0.90
C VAL A 19 -12.57 -31.94 -1.73
N LEU A 20 -11.33 -31.67 -2.14
CA LEU A 20 -10.43 -32.68 -2.71
C LEU A 20 -9.92 -33.57 -1.57
N GLY A 21 -10.49 -34.77 -1.47
CA GLY A 21 -9.96 -35.85 -0.63
C GLY A 21 -8.77 -36.51 -1.31
N VAL A 22 -7.61 -36.48 -0.68
CA VAL A 22 -6.45 -37.30 -1.06
C VAL A 22 -6.66 -38.71 -0.48
N VAL A 23 -6.77 -39.68 -1.38
CA VAL A 23 -6.72 -41.12 -1.07
C VAL A 23 -5.28 -41.49 -0.75
N ALA A 24 -5.02 -42.01 0.45
CA ALA A 24 -3.78 -42.70 0.77
C ALA A 24 -4.08 -44.20 0.95
N CYS A 25 -3.64 -45.00 -0.02
CA CYS A 25 -3.61 -46.46 0.07
C CYS A 25 -2.58 -46.87 1.12
N SER A 26 -3.01 -47.68 2.09
CA SER A 26 -2.14 -48.41 3.00
C SER A 26 -1.70 -49.73 2.35
N SER A 27 -0.40 -49.95 2.21
CA SER A 27 0.17 -51.29 2.05
C SER A 27 1.35 -51.44 2.99
N GLY A 28 1.24 -52.39 3.94
CA GLY A 28 2.32 -52.77 4.84
C GLY A 28 3.37 -53.62 4.14
N GLY A 29 4.61 -53.55 4.65
CA GLY A 29 5.73 -54.38 4.20
C GLY A 29 7.05 -53.79 4.67
N SER A 30 7.63 -54.42 5.68
CA SER A 30 8.88 -54.11 6.36
C SER A 30 10.11 -54.20 5.46
N ASP A 31 10.94 -53.15 5.45
CA ASP A 31 12.40 -53.31 5.48
C ASP A 31 13.07 -52.02 6.01
N ALA A 32 13.91 -52.20 7.03
CA ALA A 32 14.59 -51.15 7.74
C ALA A 32 15.82 -50.66 6.95
N GLY A 33 15.58 -49.78 5.97
CA GLY A 33 16.58 -48.87 5.44
C GLY A 33 16.36 -47.49 6.05
N LYS A 34 17.36 -46.94 6.77
CA LYS A 34 17.38 -45.51 7.11
C LYS A 34 17.49 -44.72 5.81
N VAL A 35 16.34 -44.41 5.22
CA VAL A 35 16.21 -43.39 4.20
C VAL A 35 16.21 -42.06 4.95
N ASP A 36 17.20 -41.22 4.68
CA ASP A 36 17.14 -39.81 5.05
C ASP A 36 15.96 -39.19 4.31
N THR A 37 14.80 -39.15 4.97
CA THR A 37 13.63 -38.41 4.51
C THR A 37 13.85 -36.93 4.82
N ALA A 38 14.92 -36.35 4.27
CA ALA A 38 14.90 -34.93 3.98
C ALA A 38 13.79 -34.75 2.94
N GLY A 39 12.61 -34.32 3.39
CA GLY A 39 11.55 -33.91 2.49
C GLY A 39 12.11 -32.92 1.46
N PRO A 40 11.57 -32.89 0.23
CA PRO A 40 12.03 -31.93 -0.76
C PRO A 40 12.02 -30.52 -0.15
N PRO A 41 13.05 -29.69 -0.42
CA PRO A 41 13.09 -28.34 0.11
C PRO A 41 11.77 -27.64 -0.20
N ALA A 42 11.19 -26.98 0.81
CA ALA A 42 9.93 -26.26 0.64
C ALA A 42 10.06 -25.32 -0.56
N ALA A 43 9.19 -25.49 -1.55
CA ALA A 43 9.20 -24.64 -2.73
C ALA A 43 9.00 -23.19 -2.29
N SER A 44 9.83 -22.27 -2.77
CA SER A 44 9.66 -20.85 -2.48
C SER A 44 8.29 -20.41 -2.99
N ALA A 45 7.43 -19.91 -2.10
CA ALA A 45 6.14 -19.35 -2.49
C ALA A 45 6.30 -17.85 -2.75
N VAL A 46 5.70 -17.36 -3.84
CA VAL A 46 5.75 -15.95 -4.22
C VAL A 46 4.34 -15.38 -4.26
N ALA A 47 4.08 -14.36 -3.44
CA ALA A 47 2.85 -13.58 -3.48
C ALA A 47 3.09 -12.28 -4.25
N VAL A 48 2.06 -11.81 -4.96
CA VAL A 48 2.11 -10.55 -5.70
C VAL A 48 1.14 -9.56 -5.07
N THR A 49 1.61 -8.37 -4.76
CA THR A 49 0.79 -7.27 -4.26
C THR A 49 0.86 -6.09 -5.22
N ILE A 50 -0.24 -5.75 -5.86
CA ILE A 50 -0.37 -4.51 -6.65
C ILE A 50 -0.34 -3.33 -5.67
N VAL A 51 0.52 -2.34 -5.90
CA VAL A 51 0.66 -1.22 -4.94
C VAL A 51 -0.60 -0.34 -4.93
N ASN A 52 -1.14 0.00 -6.10
CA ASN A 52 -2.31 0.86 -6.25
C ASN A 52 -3.48 0.13 -6.92
N THR A 53 -4.61 0.04 -6.23
CA THR A 53 -5.84 -0.51 -6.81
C THR A 53 -6.95 0.52 -6.99
N GLY A 54 -6.78 1.74 -6.47
CA GLY A 54 -7.85 2.74 -6.37
C GLY A 54 -8.01 3.65 -7.58
N THR A 55 -6.93 3.95 -8.31
CA THR A 55 -6.93 5.00 -9.36
C THR A 55 -6.40 4.47 -10.70
N ARG A 56 -7.01 3.36 -11.15
CA ARG A 56 -6.68 2.73 -12.44
C ARG A 56 -6.98 3.67 -13.61
N GLY A 57 -6.20 3.53 -14.68
CA GLY A 57 -6.32 4.32 -15.91
C GLY A 57 -5.69 5.71 -15.86
N MET A 58 -5.27 6.18 -14.69
CA MET A 58 -4.59 7.47 -14.55
C MET A 58 -3.09 7.32 -14.80
N ALA A 59 -2.48 8.35 -15.38
CA ALA A 59 -1.03 8.48 -15.36
C ALA A 59 -0.56 8.57 -13.90
N ALA A 60 0.57 7.95 -13.54
CA ALA A 60 1.05 7.97 -12.17
C ALA A 60 2.58 8.05 -12.10
N LYS A 61 3.10 8.86 -11.18
CA LYS A 61 4.50 8.81 -10.80
C LYS A 61 4.69 7.66 -9.80
N THR A 62 5.84 7.01 -9.85
CA THR A 62 6.20 5.99 -8.86
C THR A 62 7.46 6.43 -8.12
N ARG A 63 7.54 6.13 -6.83
CA ARG A 63 8.72 6.44 -6.03
C ARG A 63 8.87 5.48 -4.87
N TRP A 64 10.08 5.30 -4.37
CA TRP A 64 10.32 4.46 -3.19
C TRP A 64 11.43 5.00 -2.28
N LEU A 65 11.43 4.54 -1.04
CA LEU A 65 12.49 4.72 -0.06
C LEU A 65 12.93 3.37 0.48
N MET A 66 14.20 3.26 0.80
CA MET A 66 14.81 2.09 1.43
C MET A 66 15.37 2.48 2.80
N SER A 67 15.24 1.60 3.79
CA SER A 67 15.94 1.75 5.06
C SER A 67 17.45 1.68 4.84
N ARG A 68 18.23 2.24 5.78
CA ARG A 68 19.70 2.29 5.66
C ARG A 68 20.32 0.89 5.57
N ASP A 69 19.77 -0.06 6.32
CA ASP A 69 20.15 -1.48 6.30
C ASP A 69 19.48 -2.28 5.17
N LYS A 70 18.63 -1.62 4.35
CA LYS A 70 17.85 -2.20 3.26
C LYS A 70 16.92 -3.34 3.69
N THR A 71 16.62 -3.51 4.97
CA THR A 71 15.69 -4.55 5.44
C THR A 71 14.23 -4.15 5.29
N SER A 72 13.96 -2.87 5.05
CA SER A 72 12.61 -2.34 4.87
C SER A 72 12.56 -1.34 3.71
N PHE A 73 11.39 -1.21 3.09
CA PHE A 73 11.16 -0.21 2.05
C PHE A 73 9.69 0.23 2.04
N ILE A 74 9.45 1.40 1.47
CA ILE A 74 8.13 1.90 1.12
C ILE A 74 8.11 2.28 -0.35
N ALA A 75 7.06 1.89 -1.07
CA ALA A 75 6.80 2.29 -2.44
C ALA A 75 5.46 3.01 -2.53
N VAL A 76 5.42 4.07 -3.32
CA VAL A 76 4.25 4.94 -3.51
C VAL A 76 3.95 5.02 -5.00
N VAL A 77 2.66 4.93 -5.32
CA VAL A 77 2.09 5.30 -6.61
C VAL A 77 1.30 6.59 -6.39
N ASP A 78 1.65 7.59 -7.18
CA ASP A 78 1.23 8.99 -7.05
C ASP A 78 0.48 9.38 -8.34
N PRO A 79 -0.84 9.16 -8.41
CA PRO A 79 -1.63 9.35 -9.63
C PRO A 79 -1.76 10.82 -9.96
N VAL A 80 -1.45 11.19 -11.19
CA VAL A 80 -1.57 12.58 -11.66
C VAL A 80 -3.02 12.85 -12.05
N GLY A 81 -3.65 13.80 -11.36
CA GLY A 81 -4.98 14.28 -11.72
C GLY A 81 -5.03 14.97 -13.08
N VAL A 82 -6.16 14.83 -13.76
CA VAL A 82 -6.48 15.65 -14.94
C VAL A 82 -6.82 17.06 -14.45
N GLU A 83 -6.39 18.10 -15.17
CA GLU A 83 -6.66 19.50 -14.81
C GLU A 83 -6.18 19.91 -13.41
N ALA A 84 -5.10 19.28 -12.94
CA ALA A 84 -4.47 19.51 -11.65
C ALA A 84 -5.29 19.08 -10.42
N GLU A 85 -6.35 18.27 -10.58
CA GLU A 85 -7.11 17.77 -9.44
C GLU A 85 -6.24 16.92 -8.49
N PRO A 86 -6.35 17.09 -7.16
CA PRO A 86 -5.62 16.25 -6.22
C PRO A 86 -6.22 14.86 -6.16
N VAL A 87 -5.38 13.83 -6.28
CA VAL A 87 -5.81 12.43 -6.34
C VAL A 87 -5.13 11.65 -5.23
N PRO A 88 -5.87 10.88 -4.42
CA PRO A 88 -5.24 10.09 -3.38
C PRO A 88 -4.25 9.05 -3.92
N ASN A 89 -3.09 8.99 -3.28
CA ASN A 89 -2.03 8.03 -3.51
C ASN A 89 -2.37 6.65 -2.96
N ALA A 90 -1.54 5.69 -3.35
CA ALA A 90 -1.46 4.40 -2.69
C ALA A 90 -0.01 4.08 -2.35
N PHE A 91 0.20 3.31 -1.29
CA PHE A 91 1.53 2.86 -0.91
C PHE A 91 1.55 1.42 -0.43
N PHE A 92 2.72 0.82 -0.57
CA PHE A 92 3.09 -0.45 0.04
C PHE A 92 4.30 -0.24 0.95
N PHE A 93 4.30 -0.86 2.12
CA PHE A 93 5.46 -0.95 3.00
C PHE A 93 5.77 -2.42 3.28
N GLY A 94 7.05 -2.79 3.22
CA GLY A 94 7.54 -4.12 3.57
C GLY A 94 8.76 -4.03 4.48
N SER A 95 8.82 -4.89 5.50
CA SER A 95 9.94 -5.03 6.43
C SER A 95 10.26 -6.49 6.69
N GLU A 96 11.48 -6.89 6.32
CA GLU A 96 12.00 -8.24 6.56
C GLU A 96 12.27 -8.47 8.03
N SER A 97 12.94 -7.51 8.68
CA SER A 97 13.36 -7.59 10.09
C SER A 97 12.19 -7.63 11.06
N LYS A 98 11.01 -7.14 10.66
CA LYS A 98 9.78 -7.17 11.45
C LYS A 98 8.75 -8.16 10.94
N ASN A 99 9.04 -8.90 9.87
CA ASN A 99 8.09 -9.80 9.22
C ASN A 99 6.73 -9.12 8.94
N PHE A 100 6.79 -7.90 8.40
CA PHE A 100 5.63 -7.02 8.30
C PHE A 100 5.47 -6.52 6.87
N GLN A 101 4.24 -6.53 6.36
CA GLN A 101 3.90 -5.85 5.12
C GLN A 101 2.51 -5.23 5.23
N ILE A 102 2.30 -4.12 4.53
CA ILE A 102 1.00 -3.45 4.48
C ILE A 102 0.85 -2.70 3.16
N ARG A 103 -0.39 -2.63 2.69
CA ARG A 103 -0.79 -1.85 1.53
C ARG A 103 -1.94 -0.93 1.93
N VAL A 104 -1.87 0.32 1.53
CA VAL A 104 -2.90 1.32 1.79
C VAL A 104 -3.20 2.07 0.51
N ASP A 105 -4.46 2.02 0.07
CA ASP A 105 -4.98 2.96 -0.93
C ASP A 105 -5.57 4.20 -0.24
N SER A 106 -5.79 5.26 -1.01
CA SER A 106 -6.48 6.48 -0.57
C SER A 106 -5.72 7.21 0.53
N ALA A 107 -4.47 7.58 0.25
CA ALA A 107 -3.65 8.40 1.13
C ALA A 107 -3.23 9.71 0.43
N TRP A 108 -3.37 10.86 1.06
CA TRP A 108 -2.87 12.13 0.48
C TRP A 108 -1.35 12.23 0.53
N ASP A 109 -0.73 11.62 1.54
CA ASP A 109 0.70 11.65 1.76
C ASP A 109 1.10 10.53 2.72
N VAL A 110 2.38 10.16 2.72
CA VAL A 110 2.93 9.12 3.59
C VAL A 110 4.38 9.43 3.94
N ALA A 111 4.76 9.15 5.19
CA ALA A 111 6.11 9.26 5.68
C ALA A 111 6.46 8.13 6.66
N VAL A 112 7.71 7.69 6.62
CA VAL A 112 8.25 6.68 7.54
C VAL A 112 9.10 7.39 8.59
N SER A 113 9.02 6.93 9.84
CA SER A 113 9.83 7.44 10.94
C SER A 113 11.33 7.19 10.69
N PRO A 114 12.24 8.00 11.27
CA PRO A 114 13.69 7.81 11.13
C PRO A 114 14.17 6.40 11.48
N GLU A 115 13.54 5.77 12.47
CA GLU A 115 13.84 4.42 12.96
C GLU A 115 13.14 3.30 12.17
N TRP A 116 12.33 3.64 11.17
CA TRP A 116 11.58 2.68 10.34
C TRP A 116 10.61 1.77 11.12
N ASP A 117 10.22 2.16 12.33
CA ASP A 117 9.35 1.39 13.22
C ASP A 117 7.87 1.85 13.18
N ARG A 118 7.63 3.01 12.58
CA ARG A 118 6.32 3.64 12.44
C ARG A 118 6.16 4.30 11.06
N ILE A 119 4.94 4.24 10.54
CA ILE A 119 4.52 4.90 9.30
C ILE A 119 3.40 5.87 9.67
N VAL A 120 3.50 7.12 9.25
CA VAL A 120 2.38 8.05 9.27
C VAL A 120 1.87 8.21 7.84
N TYR A 121 0.57 8.19 7.67
CA TYR A 121 -0.05 8.55 6.40
C TYR A 121 -1.27 9.44 6.64
N SER A 122 -1.59 10.23 5.63
CA SER A 122 -2.78 11.05 5.60
C SER A 122 -3.90 10.29 4.92
N ARG A 123 -4.89 9.81 5.66
CA ARG A 123 -6.04 9.12 5.08
C ARG A 123 -6.89 10.10 4.29
N ALA A 124 -7.21 9.74 3.05
CA ALA A 124 -8.11 10.49 2.21
C ALA A 124 -9.57 10.07 2.43
N PHE A 125 -10.41 11.08 2.67
CA PHE A 125 -11.86 10.96 2.64
C PHE A 125 -12.39 11.91 1.57
N VAL A 126 -12.78 11.34 0.43
CA VAL A 126 -13.34 12.10 -0.71
C VAL A 126 -14.86 12.12 -0.59
N ILE A 127 -15.42 13.31 -0.56
CA ILE A 127 -16.85 13.59 -0.43
C ILE A 127 -17.31 14.13 -1.78
N ARG A 128 -17.96 13.25 -2.56
CA ARG A 128 -18.46 13.60 -3.89
C ARG A 128 -19.79 14.34 -3.77
N GLY A 129 -19.95 15.38 -4.59
CA GLY A 129 -21.21 16.06 -4.82
C GLY A 129 -22.18 15.20 -5.61
N THR A 130 -23.45 15.60 -5.60
CA THR A 130 -24.45 15.14 -6.57
C THR A 130 -24.28 15.88 -7.89
N GLU A 131 -24.98 15.41 -8.93
CA GLU A 131 -25.06 16.11 -10.24
C GLU A 131 -25.60 17.55 -10.13
N SER A 132 -26.27 17.88 -9.01
CA SER A 132 -26.59 19.25 -8.64
C SER A 132 -25.42 19.93 -7.94
N ASP A 133 -25.00 21.04 -8.54
CA ASP A 133 -23.77 21.84 -8.35
C ASP A 133 -23.60 22.51 -6.97
N THR A 134 -24.22 21.99 -5.89
CA THR A 134 -24.28 22.71 -4.62
C THR A 134 -24.29 21.83 -3.35
N ALA A 135 -24.51 20.51 -3.45
CA ALA A 135 -24.60 19.67 -2.25
C ALA A 135 -23.75 18.40 -2.36
N ALA A 136 -22.96 18.14 -1.32
CA ALA A 136 -22.42 16.81 -1.07
C ALA A 136 -23.58 15.80 -1.05
N ALA A 137 -23.35 14.56 -1.51
CA ALA A 137 -24.36 13.51 -1.45
C ALA A 137 -25.02 13.45 -0.05
N PRO A 138 -26.36 13.36 0.05
CA PRO A 138 -27.04 13.31 1.33
C PRO A 138 -26.43 12.24 2.25
N GLY A 139 -26.02 12.64 3.46
CA GLY A 139 -25.39 11.74 4.43
C GLY A 139 -23.88 11.52 4.31
N ALA A 140 -23.22 11.97 3.23
CA ALA A 140 -21.78 11.74 3.03
C ALA A 140 -20.91 12.36 4.16
N TRP A 141 -21.30 13.53 4.66
CA TRP A 141 -20.64 14.15 5.81
C TRP A 141 -20.84 13.34 7.11
N ASN A 142 -22.02 12.72 7.29
CA ASN A 142 -22.30 11.90 8.47
C ASN A 142 -21.49 10.60 8.43
N GLU A 143 -21.36 9.97 7.26
CA GLU A 143 -20.51 8.79 7.09
C GLU A 143 -19.04 9.13 7.38
N ALA A 144 -18.54 10.24 6.83
CA ALA A 144 -17.19 10.71 7.12
C ALA A 144 -17.00 10.98 8.62
N ALA A 145 -17.98 11.60 9.29
CA ALA A 145 -17.94 11.84 10.73
C ALA A 145 -17.87 10.53 11.53
N GLN A 146 -18.69 9.53 11.18
CA GLN A 146 -18.67 8.22 11.84
C GLN A 146 -17.33 7.49 11.66
N ARG A 147 -16.74 7.56 10.46
CA ARG A 147 -15.48 6.88 10.15
C ARG A 147 -14.25 7.55 10.76
N THR A 148 -14.32 8.87 10.97
CA THR A 148 -13.19 9.68 11.46
C THR A 148 -13.29 10.00 12.95
N GLY A 149 -14.48 9.94 13.54
CA GLY A 149 -14.75 10.44 14.88
C GLY A 149 -14.76 11.97 14.98
N ILE A 150 -14.80 12.68 13.85
CA ILE A 150 -14.79 14.16 13.78
C ILE A 150 -16.20 14.65 13.47
N ASP A 151 -16.67 15.69 14.14
CA ASP A 151 -17.99 16.25 13.89
C ASP A 151 -18.10 16.88 12.48
N THR A 152 -19.32 16.91 11.95
CA THR A 152 -19.56 17.38 10.58
C THR A 152 -19.24 18.86 10.36
N ALA A 153 -19.30 19.71 11.39
CA ALA A 153 -18.99 21.13 11.25
C ALA A 153 -17.47 21.33 11.09
N THR A 154 -16.68 20.62 11.90
CA THR A 154 -15.22 20.58 11.79
C THR A 154 -14.78 20.01 10.44
N LEU A 155 -15.39 18.90 9.99
CA LEU A 155 -15.08 18.30 8.69
C LEU A 155 -15.37 19.26 7.53
N ARG A 156 -16.52 19.95 7.55
CA ARG A 156 -16.86 20.94 6.50
C ARG A 156 -15.86 22.09 6.47
N THR A 157 -15.56 22.66 7.64
CA THR A 157 -14.62 23.79 7.76
C THR A 157 -13.20 23.41 7.32
N SER A 158 -12.79 22.19 7.63
CA SER A 158 -11.44 21.69 7.38
C SER A 158 -11.32 20.87 6.10
N SER A 159 -12.31 20.94 5.21
CA SER A 159 -12.24 20.30 3.90
C SER A 159 -11.64 21.22 2.85
N PHE A 160 -11.14 20.66 1.76
CA PHE A 160 -10.60 21.40 0.61
C PHE A 160 -11.24 20.89 -0.68
N ALA A 161 -11.18 21.71 -1.74
CA ALA A 161 -11.66 21.30 -3.05
C ALA A 161 -10.76 20.19 -3.61
N SER A 162 -11.36 19.13 -4.14
CA SER A 162 -10.63 18.03 -4.78
C SER A 162 -11.00 17.79 -6.24
N SER A 163 -11.85 18.66 -6.80
CA SER A 163 -12.15 18.71 -8.24
C SER A 163 -12.44 20.16 -8.63
N GLY A 164 -12.02 20.55 -9.82
CA GLY A 164 -12.35 21.86 -10.41
C GLY A 164 -13.64 21.82 -11.25
N MET A 165 -13.99 20.63 -11.77
CA MET A 165 -15.15 20.42 -12.65
C MET A 165 -16.40 19.90 -11.92
N SER A 166 -16.22 19.25 -10.77
CA SER A 166 -17.31 18.73 -9.96
C SER A 166 -17.24 19.29 -8.55
N TYR A 167 -18.38 19.39 -7.87
CA TYR A 167 -18.42 19.72 -6.44
C TYR A 167 -17.90 18.53 -5.59
N ALA A 168 -16.61 18.26 -5.66
CA ALA A 168 -15.94 17.28 -4.81
C ALA A 168 -15.10 18.00 -3.75
N ARG A 169 -15.31 17.60 -2.49
CA ARG A 169 -14.51 18.06 -1.36
C ARG A 169 -13.78 16.89 -0.74
N SER A 170 -12.66 17.18 -0.10
CA SER A 170 -11.84 16.17 0.53
C SER A 170 -11.41 16.59 1.92
N VAL A 171 -11.19 15.58 2.76
CA VAL A 171 -10.63 15.73 4.11
C VAL A 171 -9.40 14.85 4.22
N ALA A 172 -8.39 15.38 4.92
CA ALA A 172 -7.18 14.67 5.33
C ALA A 172 -7.29 14.35 6.82
N VAL A 173 -7.05 13.08 7.18
CA VAL A 173 -7.05 12.63 8.57
C VAL A 173 -5.82 11.77 8.83
N PRO A 174 -4.95 12.10 9.80
CA PRO A 174 -3.70 11.39 9.97
C PRO A 174 -3.94 10.04 10.65
N ALA A 175 -3.20 9.03 10.19
CA ALA A 175 -3.16 7.71 10.78
C ALA A 175 -1.71 7.26 10.97
N VAL A 176 -1.46 6.49 12.03
CA VAL A 176 -0.13 5.95 12.34
C VAL A 176 -0.23 4.43 12.41
N ILE A 177 0.67 3.75 11.70
CA ILE A 177 0.85 2.31 11.73
C ILE A 177 2.15 2.02 12.47
N ARG A 178 2.08 1.15 13.49
CA ARG A 178 3.27 0.56 14.11
C ARG A 178 3.73 -0.67 13.33
N VAL A 179 4.97 -0.65 12.84
CA VAL A 179 5.57 -1.74 12.06
C VAL A 179 5.77 -2.96 12.95
N GLY A 180 5.21 -4.10 12.55
CA GLY A 180 5.21 -5.34 13.34
C GLY A 180 4.21 -5.34 14.51
N GLY A 181 3.38 -4.31 14.64
CA GLY A 181 2.30 -4.24 15.64
C GLY A 181 0.99 -4.85 15.14
N SER A 182 0.11 -5.23 16.08
CA SER A 182 -1.22 -5.79 15.81
C SER A 182 -2.34 -4.75 15.95
N GLU A 183 -2.13 -3.52 15.47
CA GLU A 183 -3.17 -2.49 15.56
C GLU A 183 -4.34 -2.85 14.63
N SER A 184 -5.36 -3.49 15.22
CA SER A 184 -6.62 -3.81 14.56
C SER A 184 -7.48 -2.55 14.51
N SER A 185 -7.98 -2.23 13.32
CA SER A 185 -8.90 -1.14 13.12
C SER A 185 -10.32 -1.67 12.97
N THR A 186 -11.23 -1.16 13.79
CA THR A 186 -12.67 -1.46 13.68
C THR A 186 -13.29 -0.90 12.40
N THR A 187 -12.64 0.08 11.77
CA THR A 187 -13.13 0.75 10.55
C THR A 187 -12.50 0.20 9.27
N GLY A 188 -11.64 -0.82 9.37
CA GLY A 188 -10.87 -1.36 8.25
C GLY A 188 -9.78 -0.41 7.72
N ILE A 189 -9.55 0.73 8.38
CA ILE A 189 -8.49 1.70 8.06
C ILE A 189 -7.22 1.27 8.79
N PRO A 190 -6.11 0.93 8.12
CA PRO A 190 -4.95 0.40 8.83
C PRO A 190 -4.29 1.38 9.81
N GLY A 191 -3.97 0.90 11.01
CA GLY A 191 -3.32 1.69 12.08
C GLY A 191 -4.27 2.54 12.91
N LYS A 192 -3.71 3.28 13.88
CA LYS A 192 -4.43 4.23 14.73
C LYS A 192 -4.73 5.53 13.97
N LEU A 193 -6.02 5.80 13.76
CA LEU A 193 -6.51 7.08 13.22
C LEU A 193 -6.59 8.13 14.34
N TYR A 194 -6.21 9.36 14.05
CA TYR A 194 -6.35 10.49 14.98
C TYR A 194 -7.47 11.40 14.47
N PRO A 195 -8.49 11.72 15.30
CA PRO A 195 -9.65 12.52 14.89
C PRO A 195 -9.27 14.00 14.73
N ILE A 196 -8.46 14.29 13.73
CA ILE A 196 -7.87 15.59 13.42
C ILE A 196 -8.09 15.83 11.93
N ALA A 197 -8.84 16.87 11.58
CA ALA A 197 -9.07 17.24 10.18
C ALA A 197 -7.92 18.09 9.64
N ARG A 198 -6.71 17.53 9.64
CA ARG A 198 -5.46 18.16 9.17
C ARG A 198 -4.51 17.07 8.67
N GLY A 199 -3.41 17.48 8.04
CA GLY A 199 -2.36 16.57 7.61
C GLY A 199 -2.46 16.26 6.13
N TRP A 200 -2.84 17.22 5.28
CA TRP A 200 -2.70 17.09 3.83
C TRP A 200 -1.31 16.57 3.46
N ARG A 201 -0.28 17.16 4.08
CA ARG A 201 1.07 16.60 4.16
C ARG A 201 1.35 16.06 5.55
N VAL A 202 2.14 15.00 5.61
CA VAL A 202 2.63 14.40 6.84
C VAL A 202 4.13 14.21 6.79
N ARG A 203 4.85 14.58 7.84
CA ARG A 203 6.30 14.35 7.96
C ARG A 203 6.62 13.94 9.39
N TRP A 204 7.64 13.13 9.57
CA TRP A 204 8.19 12.90 10.91
C TRP A 204 9.12 14.04 11.28
N THR A 205 9.23 14.31 12.57
CA THR A 205 10.38 15.05 13.08
C THR A 205 11.64 14.20 12.98
N SER A 206 12.80 14.85 12.91
CA SER A 206 14.11 14.18 12.78
C SER A 206 14.49 13.31 13.98
N ASP A 207 13.90 13.59 15.15
CA ASP A 207 14.03 12.75 16.34
C ASP A 207 12.97 11.64 16.43
N GLY A 208 12.04 11.57 15.47
CA GLY A 208 10.96 10.58 15.41
C GLY A 208 9.93 10.68 16.54
N ARG A 209 9.92 11.77 17.32
CA ARG A 209 9.04 11.93 18.49
C ARG A 209 7.68 12.52 18.14
N ALA A 210 7.62 13.35 17.10
CA ALA A 210 6.40 13.99 16.68
C ALA A 210 6.18 13.86 15.16
N ILE A 211 4.94 14.10 14.77
CA ILE A 211 4.50 14.11 13.38
C ILE A 211 4.12 15.55 13.03
N GLY A 212 4.78 16.11 12.02
CA GLY A 212 4.32 17.32 11.36
C GLY A 212 3.05 17.06 10.56
N LEU A 213 1.99 17.80 10.89
CA LEU A 213 0.72 17.83 10.16
C LEU A 213 0.61 19.14 9.38
N GLY A 214 0.74 19.03 8.06
CA GLY A 214 0.59 20.15 7.14
C GLY A 214 -0.85 20.63 7.03
N ASN A 215 -1.04 21.94 6.85
CA ASN A 215 -2.35 22.50 6.54
C ASN A 215 -2.88 22.02 5.18
N ASN A 216 -4.20 22.16 5.00
CA ASN A 216 -4.88 21.92 3.74
C ASN A 216 -4.24 22.73 2.60
N PRO A 217 -4.28 22.18 1.38
CA PRO A 217 -3.69 22.86 0.25
C PRO A 217 -4.53 24.11 -0.08
N ALA A 218 -3.85 25.21 -0.42
CA ALA A 218 -4.53 26.45 -0.81
C ALA A 218 -5.13 26.33 -2.22
N ARG A 219 -4.58 25.43 -3.03
CA ARG A 219 -4.99 25.13 -4.40
C ARG A 219 -5.31 23.64 -4.48
N ALA A 220 -6.31 23.26 -5.25
CA ALA A 220 -6.55 21.86 -5.57
C ALA A 220 -5.43 21.40 -6.51
N GLN A 221 -4.25 21.08 -5.97
CA GLN A 221 -3.09 20.59 -6.68
C GLN A 221 -2.44 19.47 -5.88
N ASP A 222 -2.11 18.39 -6.56
CA ASP A 222 -1.68 17.13 -5.97
C ASP A 222 -0.33 17.25 -5.23
N ASP A 223 0.57 18.07 -5.76
CA ASP A 223 1.93 18.31 -5.23
C ASP A 223 2.03 19.59 -4.36
N GLU A 224 0.90 20.22 -3.97
CA GLU A 224 0.92 21.47 -3.19
C GLU A 224 1.64 21.28 -1.84
N PHE A 225 2.56 22.20 -1.54
CA PHE A 225 3.31 22.24 -0.29
C PHE A 225 2.48 22.86 0.84
N SER A 226 2.65 22.35 2.07
CA SER A 226 2.00 22.93 3.25
C SER A 226 2.78 24.13 3.79
N GLN A 227 2.14 25.29 3.78
CA GLN A 227 2.72 26.56 4.27
C GLN A 227 2.88 26.61 5.80
N SER A 228 2.11 25.81 6.53
CA SER A 228 2.18 25.75 7.99
C SER A 228 2.03 24.31 8.51
N TRP A 229 2.60 24.06 9.69
CA TRP A 229 2.72 22.73 10.28
C TRP A 229 2.34 22.75 11.77
N ALA A 230 1.50 21.82 12.19
CA ALA A 230 1.30 21.47 13.60
C ALA A 230 2.14 20.24 13.96
N ALA A 231 2.44 20.04 15.24
CA ALA A 231 3.04 18.81 15.72
C ALA A 231 1.99 17.94 16.41
N LEU A 232 1.91 16.67 16.01
CA LEU A 232 1.13 15.63 16.67
C LEU A 232 2.08 14.71 17.43
N ASP A 233 1.82 14.50 18.71
CA ASP A 233 2.42 13.41 19.47
C ASP A 233 1.66 12.10 19.14
N PRO A 234 2.28 11.12 18.47
CA PRO A 234 1.61 9.87 18.11
C PRO A 234 1.25 9.00 19.33
N THR A 235 1.96 9.14 20.45
CA THR A 235 1.66 8.35 21.65
C THR A 235 0.40 8.88 22.33
N THR A 236 0.37 10.18 22.63
CA THR A 236 -0.74 10.79 23.39
C THR A 236 -1.90 11.27 22.52
N GLY A 237 -1.66 11.55 21.23
CA GLY A 237 -2.62 12.21 20.35
C GLY A 237 -2.68 13.73 20.52
N THR A 238 -1.84 14.31 21.37
CA THR A 238 -1.80 15.76 21.64
C THR A 238 -1.30 16.53 20.42
N ILE A 239 -1.91 17.69 20.15
CA ILE A 239 -1.51 18.58 19.06
C ILE A 239 -0.92 19.88 19.62
N SER A 240 0.22 20.27 19.09
CA SER A 240 0.78 21.62 19.20
C SER A 240 0.60 22.37 17.88
N THR A 241 0.37 23.68 17.95
CA THR A 241 0.17 24.54 16.76
C THR A 241 1.43 24.76 15.93
N SER A 242 2.60 24.40 16.46
CA SER A 242 3.90 24.51 15.79
C SER A 242 4.79 23.29 16.03
N ILE A 243 5.77 23.09 15.15
CA ILE A 243 6.87 22.13 15.36
C ILE A 243 7.77 22.63 16.50
N PRO A 244 8.25 21.76 17.41
CA PRO A 244 9.25 22.13 18.41
C PRO A 244 10.49 22.78 17.76
N GLY A 245 10.95 23.90 18.31
CA GLY A 245 11.95 24.76 17.65
C GLY A 245 13.35 24.13 17.53
N ASP A 246 13.66 23.12 18.33
CA ASP A 246 14.89 22.34 18.30
C ASP A 246 14.86 21.19 17.28
N THR A 247 13.72 20.97 16.62
CA THR A 247 13.51 19.81 15.76
C THR A 247 13.14 20.21 14.33
N LYS A 248 13.63 19.45 13.34
CA LYS A 248 13.32 19.66 11.93
C LYS A 248 12.36 18.59 11.43
N LEU A 249 11.59 18.92 10.40
CA LEU A 249 10.82 17.92 9.66
C LEU A 249 11.75 17.16 8.73
N GLU A 250 11.65 15.84 8.75
CA GLU A 250 12.38 14.95 7.85
C GLU A 250 12.02 15.22 6.39
N GLN A 251 13.04 15.23 5.54
CA GLN A 251 12.91 15.36 4.09
C GLN A 251 13.55 14.14 3.44
N PRO A 252 12.82 13.01 3.37
CA PRO A 252 13.38 11.80 2.83
C PRO A 252 13.70 11.96 1.34
N LYS A 253 14.86 11.44 0.93
CA LYS A 253 15.31 11.44 -0.46
C LYS A 253 14.70 10.26 -1.20
N TRP A 254 13.51 10.48 -1.76
CA TRP A 254 12.83 9.49 -2.58
C TRP A 254 13.66 9.11 -3.81
N THR A 255 13.67 7.83 -4.14
CA THR A 255 14.11 7.36 -5.44
C THR A 255 12.92 7.45 -6.38
N GLU A 256 13.03 8.29 -7.41
CA GLU A 256 12.00 8.41 -8.44
C GLU A 256 12.07 7.23 -9.40
N GLY A 257 10.90 6.64 -9.65
CA GLY A 257 10.69 5.58 -10.61
C GLY A 257 10.16 6.08 -11.95
N PRO A 258 9.83 5.16 -12.86
CA PRO A 258 9.20 5.54 -14.11
C PRO A 258 7.76 6.02 -13.89
N THR A 259 7.32 6.91 -14.77
CA THR A 259 5.92 7.29 -14.91
C THR A 259 5.15 6.17 -15.58
N LEU A 260 4.05 5.75 -14.96
CA LEU A 260 3.09 4.82 -15.54
C LEU A 260 2.09 5.62 -16.36
N ASP A 261 2.17 5.51 -17.68
CA ASP A 261 1.26 6.19 -18.61
C ASP A 261 0.96 5.23 -19.76
N VAL A 262 -0.19 5.39 -20.44
CA VAL A 262 -0.54 4.63 -21.64
C VAL A 262 0.30 5.07 -22.86
N SER A 263 0.69 6.34 -22.89
CA SER A 263 1.44 6.96 -23.97
C SER A 263 2.96 6.78 -23.88
N ILE A 264 3.46 6.37 -22.70
CA ILE A 264 4.90 6.23 -22.43
C ILE A 264 5.23 4.74 -22.30
N PRO A 265 5.87 4.11 -23.31
CA PRO A 265 6.31 2.73 -23.18
C PRO A 265 7.41 2.64 -22.12
N VAL A 266 7.27 1.68 -21.21
CA VAL A 266 8.31 1.39 -20.23
C VAL A 266 9.39 0.52 -20.88
N ASP A 267 10.63 0.99 -20.82
CA ASP A 267 11.78 0.24 -21.30
C ASP A 267 12.11 -0.90 -20.33
N MET A 268 11.61 -2.09 -20.64
CA MET A 268 11.80 -3.31 -19.86
C MET A 268 13.21 -3.90 -19.99
N THR A 269 14.13 -3.25 -20.71
CA THR A 269 15.52 -3.75 -20.90
C THR A 269 16.53 -3.12 -19.93
N LYS A 270 16.16 -2.02 -19.27
CA LYS A 270 17.06 -1.26 -18.36
C LYS A 270 16.84 -1.59 -16.88
N ALA A 271 16.73 -2.88 -16.55
CA ALA A 271 16.61 -3.27 -15.16
C ALA A 271 17.94 -3.07 -14.40
N PRO A 272 17.95 -2.44 -13.21
CA PRO A 272 19.13 -2.39 -12.38
C PRO A 272 19.57 -3.80 -11.98
N GLN A 273 20.88 -4.00 -11.84
CA GLN A 273 21.39 -5.20 -11.19
C GLN A 273 21.17 -5.09 -9.69
N LEU A 274 20.43 -6.04 -9.13
CA LEU A 274 20.08 -6.07 -7.72
C LEU A 274 20.63 -7.33 -7.06
N PHE A 275 20.92 -7.22 -5.77
CA PHE A 275 21.51 -8.29 -4.98
C PHE A 275 20.74 -8.50 -3.69
N ALA A 276 20.68 -9.74 -3.25
CA ALA A 276 20.11 -10.15 -1.98
C ALA A 276 21.03 -11.16 -1.28
N LYS A 277 20.95 -11.26 0.04
CA LYS A 277 21.67 -12.26 0.85
C LYS A 277 20.70 -12.96 1.79
N VAL A 278 20.61 -14.28 1.69
CA VAL A 278 19.78 -15.12 2.57
C VAL A 278 20.67 -16.15 3.25
N GLY A 279 20.82 -16.05 4.57
CA GLY A 279 21.82 -16.83 5.30
C GLY A 279 23.22 -16.52 4.75
N GLU A 280 23.95 -17.54 4.33
CA GLU A 280 25.27 -17.38 3.68
C GLU A 280 25.20 -17.31 2.14
N THR A 281 24.03 -17.53 1.55
CA THR A 281 23.87 -17.55 0.10
C THR A 281 23.60 -16.15 -0.43
N ASN A 282 24.43 -15.70 -1.37
CA ASN A 282 24.18 -14.47 -2.12
C ASN A 282 23.31 -14.81 -3.33
N TYR A 283 22.38 -13.91 -3.66
CA TYR A 283 21.50 -14.00 -4.81
C TYR A 283 21.67 -12.77 -5.69
N THR A 284 21.72 -12.99 -6.99
CA THR A 284 21.52 -11.95 -7.99
C THR A 284 20.06 -11.97 -8.40
N ILE A 285 19.42 -10.80 -8.41
CA ILE A 285 18.06 -10.62 -8.95
C ILE A 285 18.22 -10.17 -10.40
N GLU A 286 17.86 -11.07 -11.31
CA GLU A 286 17.97 -10.86 -12.76
C GLU A 286 16.60 -10.59 -13.35
N SER A 287 16.46 -9.55 -14.18
CA SER A 287 15.27 -9.34 -15.00
C SER A 287 15.63 -9.61 -16.45
N GLN A 288 15.33 -10.82 -16.93
CA GLN A 288 15.65 -11.23 -18.30
C GLN A 288 14.38 -11.60 -19.05
N ARG A 289 14.21 -11.06 -20.26
CA ARG A 289 13.05 -11.33 -21.13
C ARG A 289 11.70 -11.12 -20.42
N GLY A 290 11.63 -10.12 -19.54
CA GLY A 290 10.42 -9.82 -18.77
C GLY A 290 10.08 -10.83 -17.68
N VAL A 291 11.06 -11.61 -17.19
CA VAL A 291 10.90 -12.49 -16.02
C VAL A 291 11.97 -12.15 -15.00
N ILE A 292 11.55 -11.98 -13.75
CA ILE A 292 12.40 -11.77 -12.59
C ILE A 292 12.77 -13.13 -12.00
N THR A 293 14.07 -13.36 -11.85
CA THR A 293 14.62 -14.61 -11.31
C THR A 293 15.65 -14.29 -10.23
N LEU A 294 15.59 -15.04 -9.12
CA LEU A 294 16.60 -15.05 -8.08
C LEU A 294 17.59 -16.18 -8.37
N ARG A 295 18.82 -15.84 -8.72
CA ARG A 295 19.91 -16.79 -9.00
C ARG A 295 20.90 -16.79 -7.85
N ALA A 296 21.08 -17.93 -7.20
CA ALA A 296 22.10 -18.08 -6.16
C ALA A 296 23.51 -17.96 -6.75
N SER A 297 24.47 -17.54 -5.93
CA SER A 297 25.89 -17.49 -6.30
C SER A 297 26.52 -18.88 -6.45
N ASP A 298 25.94 -19.89 -5.79
CA ASP A 298 26.33 -21.29 -5.98
C ASP A 298 25.49 -21.94 -7.08
N THR A 299 26.04 -22.98 -7.71
CA THR A 299 25.36 -23.73 -8.79
C THR A 299 24.46 -24.84 -8.27
N ALA A 300 24.47 -25.12 -6.97
CA ALA A 300 23.71 -26.21 -6.35
C ALA A 300 22.27 -25.78 -6.03
N THR A 301 22.07 -24.49 -5.74
CA THR A 301 20.79 -23.90 -5.41
C THR A 301 20.05 -23.56 -6.70
N PRO A 302 18.86 -24.15 -6.94
CA PRO A 302 18.10 -23.86 -8.15
C PRO A 302 17.67 -22.39 -8.18
N ALA A 303 17.63 -21.83 -9.39
CA ALA A 303 17.09 -20.49 -9.60
C ALA A 303 15.60 -20.45 -9.23
N VAL A 304 15.19 -19.38 -8.55
CA VAL A 304 13.79 -19.18 -8.14
C VAL A 304 13.15 -18.17 -9.07
N VAL A 305 12.14 -18.58 -9.83
CA VAL A 305 11.32 -17.66 -10.62
C VAL A 305 10.44 -16.86 -9.68
N VAL A 306 10.59 -15.53 -9.70
CA VAL A 306 9.82 -14.61 -8.84
C VAL A 306 8.50 -14.25 -9.52
N GLY A 307 8.56 -13.83 -10.78
CA GLY A 307 7.37 -13.40 -11.51
C GLY A 307 7.70 -12.61 -12.77
N PRO A 308 6.68 -12.17 -13.52
CA PRO A 308 6.90 -11.35 -14.71
C PRO A 308 7.35 -9.93 -14.35
N GLY A 309 8.03 -9.24 -15.26
CA GLY A 309 8.35 -7.83 -15.14
C GLY A 309 9.84 -7.50 -15.05
N ILE A 310 10.12 -6.29 -14.57
CA ILE A 310 11.46 -5.81 -14.23
C ILE A 310 11.54 -5.42 -12.76
N ALA A 311 12.58 -5.87 -12.07
CA ALA A 311 12.84 -5.47 -10.70
C ALA A 311 13.40 -4.04 -10.67
N LEU A 312 12.88 -3.21 -9.76
CA LEU A 312 13.30 -1.81 -9.55
C LEU A 312 14.14 -1.67 -8.28
N ALA A 313 13.72 -2.34 -7.21
CA ALA A 313 14.40 -2.35 -5.93
C ALA A 313 14.12 -3.66 -5.20
N ALA A 314 14.99 -4.02 -4.27
CA ALA A 314 14.79 -5.19 -3.43
C ALA A 314 15.37 -4.96 -2.05
N THR A 315 14.72 -5.56 -1.07
CA THR A 315 15.22 -5.64 0.31
C THR A 315 16.47 -6.52 0.38
N ALA A 316 17.28 -6.35 1.43
CA ALA A 316 18.58 -7.01 1.58
C ALA A 316 18.49 -8.54 1.52
N GLY A 317 17.44 -9.13 2.10
CA GLY A 317 17.15 -10.56 2.02
C GLY A 317 16.42 -11.00 0.74
N GLY A 318 16.02 -10.06 -0.12
CA GLY A 318 15.28 -10.35 -1.34
C GLY A 318 13.87 -10.87 -1.10
N ARG A 319 13.36 -10.76 0.13
CA ARG A 319 12.00 -11.17 0.48
C ARG A 319 10.98 -10.28 -0.21
N PHE A 320 11.25 -8.99 -0.28
CA PHE A 320 10.41 -8.04 -1.00
C PHE A 320 11.17 -7.47 -2.19
N ILE A 321 10.58 -7.62 -3.38
CA ILE A 321 11.09 -7.11 -4.65
C ILE A 321 10.04 -6.20 -5.26
N LEU A 322 10.35 -4.90 -5.34
CA LEU A 322 9.56 -3.91 -6.05
C LEU A 322 9.80 -4.06 -7.55
N ALA A 323 8.75 -4.11 -8.34
CA ALA A 323 8.84 -4.35 -9.77
C ALA A 323 7.76 -3.62 -10.58
N LEU A 324 8.02 -3.46 -11.87
CA LEU A 324 6.99 -3.19 -12.86
C LEU A 324 6.61 -4.50 -13.51
N ALA A 325 5.34 -4.86 -13.40
CA ALA A 325 4.82 -6.08 -14.00
C ALA A 325 3.79 -5.74 -15.08
N PRO A 326 3.66 -6.58 -16.12
CA PRO A 326 2.54 -6.48 -17.04
C PRO A 326 1.23 -6.73 -16.31
N ARG A 327 0.20 -5.95 -16.62
CA ARG A 327 -1.14 -6.17 -16.07
C ARG A 327 -1.76 -7.41 -16.67
N ALA A 328 -2.48 -8.17 -15.85
CA ALA A 328 -3.24 -9.34 -16.33
C ALA A 328 -4.42 -8.94 -17.22
N ARG A 329 -4.98 -7.73 -17.03
CA ARG A 329 -6.06 -7.15 -17.83
C ARG A 329 -5.78 -5.66 -18.01
N VAL A 330 -5.82 -5.18 -19.25
CA VAL A 330 -5.60 -3.78 -19.59
C VAL A 330 -6.90 -3.24 -20.19
N GLY A 331 -7.50 -2.25 -19.53
CA GLY A 331 -8.63 -1.51 -20.10
C GLY A 331 -8.21 -0.56 -21.21
N GLU A 332 -9.16 -0.08 -22.00
CA GLU A 332 -8.90 0.98 -22.98
C GLU A 332 -8.36 2.23 -22.28
N GLY A 333 -7.25 2.79 -22.79
CA GLY A 333 -6.61 3.97 -22.20
C GLY A 333 -5.80 3.72 -20.93
N GLU A 334 -5.66 2.47 -20.46
CA GLU A 334 -4.85 2.16 -19.29
C GLU A 334 -3.40 1.84 -19.65
N SER A 335 -2.46 2.13 -18.74
CA SER A 335 -1.08 1.64 -18.86
C SER A 335 -1.05 0.11 -18.82
N ALA A 336 -0.26 -0.50 -19.70
CA ALA A 336 -0.10 -1.95 -19.79
C ALA A 336 0.72 -2.55 -18.63
N VAL A 337 1.32 -1.70 -17.80
CA VAL A 337 2.14 -2.09 -16.65
C VAL A 337 1.58 -1.53 -15.35
N GLU A 338 1.97 -2.15 -14.24
CA GLU A 338 1.65 -1.69 -12.89
C GLU A 338 2.82 -1.90 -11.94
N LEU A 339 2.89 -1.05 -10.90
CA LEU A 339 3.85 -1.22 -9.82
C LEU A 339 3.36 -2.32 -8.88
N VAL A 340 4.16 -3.35 -8.72
CA VAL A 340 3.88 -4.50 -7.86
C VAL A 340 5.02 -4.75 -6.89
N VAL A 341 4.71 -5.45 -5.81
CA VAL A 341 5.69 -6.03 -4.90
C VAL A 341 5.52 -7.54 -4.90
N TYR A 342 6.60 -8.23 -5.22
CA TYR A 342 6.73 -9.67 -5.02
C TYR A 342 7.21 -9.95 -3.61
N SER A 343 6.45 -10.73 -2.85
CA SER A 343 6.80 -11.22 -1.52
C SER A 343 7.20 -12.69 -1.62
N VAL A 344 8.50 -12.94 -1.50
CA VAL A 344 9.13 -14.27 -1.61
C VAL A 344 9.25 -14.88 -0.21
N SER A 345 8.52 -15.95 0.04
CA SER A 345 8.68 -16.79 1.23
C SER A 345 9.54 -18.01 0.91
N ARG A 346 10.51 -18.30 1.77
CA ARG A 346 11.44 -19.41 1.68
C ARG A 346 11.54 -20.10 3.02
#